data_AF-A0A813TG05-F1
#
_entry.id   AF-A0A813TG05-F1
#
_cell.length_a   1.000
_cell.length_b   1.000
_cell.length_c   1.000
_cell.angle_alpha   90.00
_cell.angle_beta   90.00
_cell.angle_gamma   90.00
#
_symmetry.space_group_name_H-M   'P 1'
#
loop_
_entity.id
_entity.type
_entity.pdbx_description
1 polymer ?
#
loop_
_entity_poly.entity_id
_entity_poly.type
_entity_poly.pdbx_seq_one_letter_code
_entity_poly.pdbx_strand_id
1 'polypeptide(L)'
;MTNYYSKCQSEFSLESKIDSKTKQYSSKITKSSFFKQIESSTWEFKDELNTNRFKINVEDKHCECKYYLKYKICSHYLALKEFLDSDQFINKPKRGGQKKSGPALEKNSN
;
A
#
# COMPACT_ATOMS: atom_id res chain seq x y z
N MET A 1 46.70 3.15 -24.91
CA MET A 1 45.36 3.65 -25.31
C MET A 1 44.35 3.07 -24.34
N THR A 2 43.90 3.88 -23.38
CA THR A 2 42.97 3.48 -22.32
C THR A 2 41.54 3.55 -22.84
N ASN A 3 40.91 2.41 -23.06
CA ASN A 3 39.48 2.32 -23.38
C ASN A 3 38.65 2.61 -22.13
N TYR A 4 38.23 3.87 -21.99
CA TYR A 4 37.46 4.40 -20.86
C TYR A 4 35.97 4.52 -21.19
N TYR A 5 35.37 3.47 -21.77
CA TYR A 5 33.92 3.41 -21.96
C TYR A 5 33.31 2.45 -20.94
N SER A 6 33.12 2.97 -19.72
CA SER A 6 32.16 2.39 -18.79
C SER A 6 30.79 2.45 -19.45
N LYS A 7 30.29 1.29 -19.88
CA LYS A 7 28.90 1.11 -20.30
C LYS A 7 28.00 1.47 -19.11
N CYS A 8 27.52 2.70 -19.04
CA CYS A 8 26.29 3.03 -18.33
C CYS A 8 25.14 2.35 -19.08
N GLN A 9 24.98 1.04 -18.90
CA GLN A 9 23.70 0.38 -19.15
C GLN A 9 22.75 0.89 -18.06
N SER A 10 22.12 2.03 -18.30
CA SER A 10 20.87 2.33 -17.62
C SER A 10 19.88 1.29 -18.13
N GLU A 11 19.62 0.25 -17.33
CA GLU A 11 18.50 -0.64 -17.58
C GLU A 11 17.27 0.23 -17.81
N PHE A 12 16.73 0.15 -19.03
CA PHE A 12 15.45 0.78 -19.36
C PHE A 12 14.40 0.01 -18.58
N SER A 13 14.16 0.41 -17.33
CA SER A 13 13.06 -0.13 -16.56
C SER A 13 11.77 0.42 -17.15
N LEU A 14 10.99 -0.48 -17.75
CA LEU A 14 9.62 -0.23 -18.19
C LEU A 14 8.66 -0.03 -17.01
N GLU A 15 9.13 -0.18 -15.77
CA GLU A 15 8.31 0.06 -14.59
C GLU A 15 8.11 1.55 -14.40
N SER A 16 6.87 2.00 -14.56
CA SER A 16 6.43 3.33 -14.20
C SER A 16 6.78 3.61 -12.75
N LYS A 17 7.79 4.46 -12.52
CA LYS A 17 8.16 4.88 -11.17
C LYS A 17 6.97 5.57 -10.52
N ILE A 18 6.63 5.14 -9.30
CA ILE A 18 5.59 5.79 -8.51
C ILE A 18 6.07 7.20 -8.16
N ASP A 19 5.35 8.21 -8.64
CA ASP A 19 5.62 9.59 -8.25
C ASP A 19 5.22 9.83 -6.79
N SER A 20 5.94 10.74 -6.14
CA SER A 20 5.72 11.08 -4.73
C SER A 20 4.30 11.63 -4.50
N LYS A 21 3.72 12.36 -5.46
CA LYS A 21 2.33 12.85 -5.35
C LYS A 21 1.33 11.71 -5.41
N THR A 22 1.55 10.74 -6.29
CA THR A 22 0.68 9.56 -6.40
C THR A 22 0.66 8.77 -5.10
N LYS A 23 1.82 8.61 -4.46
CA LYS A 23 1.95 7.96 -3.15
C LYS A 23 1.30 8.77 -2.02
N GLN A 24 1.52 10.08 -1.97
CA GLN A 24 0.86 10.93 -0.96
C GLN A 24 -0.66 10.89 -1.09
N TYR A 25 -1.17 10.91 -2.33
CA TYR A 25 -2.60 10.86 -2.57
C TYR A 25 -3.18 9.49 -2.25
N SER A 26 -2.48 8.38 -2.54
CA SER A 26 -2.93 7.04 -2.15
C SER A 26 -3.14 6.96 -0.64
N SER A 27 -2.15 7.36 0.16
CA SER A 27 -2.27 7.29 1.62
C SER A 27 -3.42 8.14 2.20
N LYS A 28 -3.82 9.23 1.53
CA LYS A 28 -4.99 10.04 1.95
C LYS A 28 -6.32 9.33 1.72
N ILE A 29 -6.38 8.47 0.70
CA ILE A 29 -7.59 7.76 0.28
C ILE A 29 -7.59 6.30 0.72
N THR A 30 -6.58 5.84 1.46
CA THR A 30 -6.53 4.53 2.13
C THR A 30 -7.49 4.50 3.33
N LYS A 31 -8.81 4.55 3.06
CA LYS A 31 -9.87 4.45 4.08
C LYS A 31 -10.94 3.47 3.61
N SER A 32 -11.46 2.65 4.53
CA SER A 32 -12.52 1.67 4.23
C SER A 32 -13.78 2.30 3.63
N SER A 33 -14.12 3.54 3.99
CA SER A 33 -15.29 4.25 3.45
C SER A 33 -15.25 4.48 1.94
N PHE A 34 -14.06 4.47 1.35
CA PHE A 34 -13.88 4.67 -0.09
C PHE A 34 -13.87 3.40 -0.90
N PHE A 35 -13.64 2.25 -0.25
CA PHE A 35 -13.50 0.96 -0.92
C PHE A 35 -14.66 0.05 -0.56
N LYS A 36 -15.40 -0.40 -1.57
CA LYS A 36 -16.45 -1.40 -1.42
C LYS A 36 -16.12 -2.61 -2.29
N GLN A 37 -16.03 -3.78 -1.68
CA GLN A 37 -15.92 -5.02 -2.44
C GLN A 37 -17.25 -5.30 -3.16
N ILE A 38 -17.20 -5.55 -4.47
CA ILE A 38 -18.37 -5.95 -5.27
C ILE A 38 -18.30 -7.44 -5.58
N GLU A 39 -17.12 -7.94 -5.93
CA GLU A 39 -16.87 -9.35 -6.25
C GLU A 39 -15.59 -9.81 -5.56
N SER A 40 -15.28 -11.12 -5.64
CA SER A 40 -14.11 -11.71 -4.98
C SER A 40 -12.81 -10.96 -5.26
N SER A 41 -12.56 -10.58 -6.51
CA SER A 41 -11.36 -9.85 -6.94
C SER A 41 -11.62 -8.41 -7.40
N THR A 42 -12.88 -7.95 -7.38
CA THR A 42 -13.28 -6.63 -7.87
C THR A 42 -13.73 -5.71 -6.74
N TRP A 43 -13.08 -4.56 -6.66
CA TRP A 43 -13.35 -3.49 -5.71
C TRP A 43 -13.82 -2.22 -6.40
N GLU A 44 -14.77 -1.54 -5.80
CA GLU A 44 -15.21 -0.21 -6.20
C GLU A 44 -14.53 0.83 -5.32
N PHE A 45 -13.93 1.83 -5.96
CA PHE A 45 -13.52 3.06 -5.30
C PHE A 45 -14.57 4.15 -5.54
N LYS A 46 -14.98 4.82 -4.46
CA LYS A 46 -15.84 6.02 -4.49
C LYS A 46 -15.15 7.15 -3.75
N ASP A 47 -15.15 8.35 -4.32
CA ASP A 47 -14.68 9.55 -3.64
C ASP A 47 -15.74 10.12 -2.66
N GLU A 48 -15.35 11.04 -1.78
CA GLU A 48 -16.24 11.66 -0.77
C GLU A 48 -17.48 12.30 -1.41
N LEU A 49 -17.29 12.92 -2.58
CA LEU A 49 -18.35 13.59 -3.32
C LEU A 49 -19.18 12.64 -4.20
N ASN A 50 -18.85 11.34 -4.24
CA ASN A 50 -19.46 10.35 -5.12
C ASN A 50 -19.46 10.71 -6.62
N THR A 51 -18.60 11.64 -7.03
CA THR A 51 -18.47 12.09 -8.42
C THR A 51 -17.62 11.15 -9.25
N ASN A 52 -16.69 10.45 -8.61
CA ASN A 52 -15.78 9.53 -9.27
C ASN A 52 -15.98 8.13 -8.73
N ARG A 53 -16.32 7.21 -9.63
CA ARG A 53 -16.46 5.78 -9.34
C ARG A 53 -15.53 5.01 -10.25
N PHE A 54 -14.62 4.23 -9.68
CA PHE A 54 -13.67 3.43 -10.44
C PHE A 54 -13.71 1.99 -9.97
N LYS A 55 -13.71 1.04 -10.90
CA LYS A 55 -13.48 -0.36 -10.56
C LYS A 55 -11.98 -0.65 -10.55
N ILE A 56 -11.61 -1.51 -9.61
CA ILE A 56 -10.25 -1.98 -9.39
C ILE A 56 -10.32 -3.50 -9.33
N ASN A 57 -9.66 -4.18 -10.26
CA ASN A 57 -9.51 -5.63 -10.24
C ASN A 57 -8.14 -5.96 -9.67
N VAL A 58 -8.12 -6.70 -8.56
CA VAL A 58 -6.89 -7.06 -7.82
C VAL A 58 -6.12 -8.18 -8.51
N GLU A 59 -6.82 -9.16 -9.10
CA GLU A 59 -6.22 -10.28 -9.84
C GLU A 59 -5.54 -9.79 -11.12
N ASP A 60 -6.26 -8.98 -11.91
CA ASP A 60 -5.74 -8.35 -13.13
C ASP A 60 -4.79 -7.18 -12.83
N LYS A 61 -4.64 -6.81 -11.55
CA LYS A 61 -3.86 -5.66 -11.07
C LYS A 61 -4.23 -4.36 -11.79
N HIS A 62 -5.50 -4.19 -12.14
CA HIS A 62 -5.99 -3.15 -13.04
C HIS A 62 -6.90 -2.14 -12.32
N CYS A 63 -6.86 -0.89 -12.76
CA CYS A 63 -7.84 0.13 -12.35
C CYS A 63 -8.36 0.86 -13.58
N GLU A 64 -9.68 1.07 -13.65
CA GLU A 64 -10.33 1.73 -14.79
C GLU A 64 -10.09 3.25 -14.86
N CYS A 65 -9.41 3.83 -13.87
CA CYS A 65 -9.15 5.26 -13.87
C CYS A 65 -8.18 5.68 -14.99
N LYS A 66 -8.39 6.88 -15.55
CA LYS A 66 -7.57 7.45 -16.62
C LYS A 66 -6.06 7.41 -16.37
N TYR A 67 -5.66 7.55 -15.09
CA TYR A 67 -4.24 7.56 -14.71
C TYR A 67 -3.60 6.19 -14.85
N TYR A 68 -4.32 5.13 -14.48
CA TYR A 68 -3.83 3.77 -14.67
C TYR A 68 -3.76 3.41 -16.15
N LEU A 69 -4.76 3.81 -16.95
CA LEU A 69 -4.73 3.58 -18.40
C LEU A 69 -3.51 4.23 -19.07
N LYS A 70 -3.14 5.43 -18.62
CA LYS A 70 -2.01 6.20 -19.18
C LYS A 70 -0.64 5.76 -18.66
N TYR A 71 -0.52 5.47 -17.37
CA TYR A 71 0.77 5.27 -16.70
C TYR A 71 0.95 3.88 -16.11
N LYS A 72 -0.03 2.98 -16.26
CA LYS A 72 -0.07 1.63 -15.65
C LYS A 72 0.06 1.64 -14.12
N ILE A 73 -0.14 2.81 -13.49
CA ILE A 73 -0.13 3.00 -12.05
C ILE A 73 -1.07 4.14 -11.66
N CYS A 74 -1.76 4.00 -10.53
CA CYS A 74 -2.62 5.03 -9.99
C CYS A 74 -2.69 4.97 -8.47
N SER A 75 -3.11 6.07 -7.87
CA SER A 75 -3.30 6.20 -6.43
C SER A 75 -4.41 5.29 -5.89
N HIS A 76 -5.47 5.03 -6.66
CA HIS A 76 -6.59 4.17 -6.22
C HIS A 76 -6.12 2.73 -6.02
N TYR A 77 -5.35 2.19 -6.97
CA TYR A 77 -4.79 0.84 -6.89
C TYR A 77 -3.79 0.73 -5.72
N LEU A 78 -2.92 1.72 -5.56
CA LEU A 78 -1.97 1.76 -4.44
C LEU A 78 -2.68 1.83 -3.08
N ALA A 79 -3.71 2.66 -2.98
CA ALA A 79 -4.49 2.80 -1.75
C ALA A 79 -5.27 1.53 -1.41
N LEU A 80 -5.85 0.86 -2.41
CA LEU A 80 -6.50 -0.44 -2.19
C LEU A 80 -5.50 -1.49 -1.72
N LYS A 81 -4.31 -1.52 -2.31
CA LYS A 81 -3.23 -2.42 -1.88
C LYS A 81 -2.83 -2.16 -0.44
N GLU A 82 -2.57 -0.91 -0.07
CA GLU A 82 -2.27 -0.51 1.32
C GLU A 82 -3.41 -0.87 2.28
N PHE A 83 -4.66 -0.71 1.86
CA PHE A 83 -5.84 -1.06 2.65
C PHE A 83 -5.92 -2.57 2.91
N LEU A 84 -5.76 -3.40 1.87
CA LEU A 84 -5.78 -4.86 1.97
C LEU A 84 -4.58 -5.42 2.74
N ASP A 85 -3.39 -4.83 2.56
CA ASP A 85 -2.22 -5.15 3.37
C ASP A 85 -2.51 -4.81 4.84
N SER A 86 -3.10 -3.64 5.13
CA SER A 86 -3.44 -3.23 6.51
C SER A 86 -4.50 -4.11 7.16
N ASP A 87 -5.52 -4.56 6.42
CA ASP A 87 -6.57 -5.44 6.94
C ASP A 87 -6.00 -6.80 7.40
N GLN A 88 -5.02 -7.33 6.67
CA GLN A 88 -4.26 -8.52 7.08
C GLN A 88 -3.48 -8.32 8.40
N PHE A 89 -3.15 -7.07 8.77
CA PHE A 89 -2.54 -6.76 10.07
C PHE A 89 -3.57 -6.52 11.19
N ILE A 90 -4.81 -6.12 10.88
CA ILE A 90 -5.89 -5.97 11.87
C ILE A 90 -6.32 -7.34 12.42
N ASN A 91 -6.25 -8.40 11.61
CA ASN A 91 -6.55 -9.78 12.02
C ASN A 91 -5.38 -10.51 12.70
N LYS A 92 -4.25 -9.85 12.99
CA LYS A 92 -3.28 -10.43 13.92
C LYS A 92 -3.86 -10.30 15.32
N PRO A 93 -4.03 -11.39 16.09
CA PRO A 93 -4.39 -11.27 17.49
C PRO A 93 -3.36 -10.34 18.13
N LYS A 94 -3.85 -9.29 18.82
CA LYS A 94 -3.01 -8.43 19.67
C LYS A 94 -2.12 -9.38 20.47
N ARG A 95 -0.83 -9.45 20.14
CA ARG A 95 0.15 -10.15 20.97
C ARG A 95 -0.04 -9.56 22.35
N GLY A 96 -0.55 -10.39 23.28
CA GLY A 96 -0.95 -9.98 24.61
C GLY A 96 0.14 -9.07 25.16
N GLY A 97 -0.26 -7.88 25.62
CA GLY A 97 0.68 -6.95 26.22
C GLY A 97 1.51 -7.71 27.23
N GLN A 98 2.83 -7.77 26.99
CA GLN A 98 3.75 -8.31 27.98
C GLN A 98 3.50 -7.52 29.26
N LYS A 99 2.87 -8.17 30.25
CA LYS A 99 2.87 -7.66 31.62
C LYS A 99 4.35 -7.46 31.94
N LYS A 100 4.76 -6.22 32.17
CA LYS A 100 6.05 -5.92 32.79
C LYS A 100 6.01 -6.58 34.16
N SER A 101 6.51 -7.80 34.26
CA SER A 101 6.95 -8.39 35.51
C SER A 101 8.09 -7.50 35.99
N GLY A 102 7.82 -6.71 37.03
CA GLY A 102 8.84 -5.98 37.76
C GLY A 102 9.89 -6.93 38.30
N PRO A 103 11.15 -6.47 38.47
CA PRO A 103 12.24 -7.32 38.91
C PRO A 103 11.98 -7.87 40.32
N ALA A 104 12.21 -9.17 40.46
CA ALA A 104 12.36 -9.84 41.73
C ALA A 104 13.79 -9.67 42.27
N LEU A 105 13.92 -9.83 43.60
CA LEU A 105 15.10 -9.75 44.46
C LEU A 105 15.50 -8.32 44.92
N GLU A 106 15.81 -8.06 46.18
CA GLU A 106 16.67 -8.85 47.07
C GLU A 106 16.24 -8.93 48.54
N LYS A 107 16.74 -10.01 49.17
CA LYS A 107 16.80 -10.27 50.60
C LYS A 107 17.54 -9.14 51.33
N ASN A 108 17.15 -8.84 52.57
CA ASN A 108 18.14 -8.54 53.60
C ASN A 108 17.64 -8.98 54.98
N SER A 109 18.50 -9.77 55.61
CA SER A 109 18.44 -10.20 57.00
C SER A 109 18.80 -9.02 57.92
N ASN A 110 18.05 -8.82 59.00
CA ASN A 110 18.56 -8.80 60.37
C ASN A 110 17.40 -8.92 61.36
#